data_AF-A0A3M1UEZ9-F1
#
_entry.id   AF-A0A3M1UEZ9-F1
#
_cell.length_a   1.000
_cell.length_b   1.000
_cell.length_c   1.000
_cell.angle_alpha   90.00
_cell.angle_beta   90.00
_cell.angle_gamma   90.00
#
_symmetry.space_group_name_H-M   'P 1'
#
loop_
_entity.id
_entity.type
_entity.pdbx_description
1 polymer ?
#
loop_
_entity_poly.entity_id
_entity_poly.type
_entity_poly.pdbx_seq_one_letter_code
_entity_poly.pdbx_strand_id
1 'polypeptide(L)'
;MKKIIFNILLFALVSLSAHAEDYYFLASEDYFYENPANWFPSYPGTEIAAGDQVVIMSDVYFTGYDLKINGKMKVMLGAKMSSAQGNLIIRKGGELDNEGEILVNQVDNSGTFNNRISANFHVNSYYAHSGAQTSNSLNARFITIYKLVNAGRFDNYSQCVAGRHFENRAVFNQIKNSQLEISGEIVLETGTFNASDESAVMLGAEAKVALRGDHGLFRE
;
A
#
# COMPACT_ATOMS: atom_id res chain seq x y z
N MET A 1 -10.15 9.39 59.29
CA MET A 1 -10.99 8.83 58.21
C MET A 1 -11.98 9.88 57.72
N LYS A 2 -11.63 10.66 56.67
CA LYS A 2 -12.53 11.58 55.91
C LYS A 2 -11.77 12.34 54.80
N LYS A 3 -10.76 11.72 54.18
CA LYS A 3 -9.99 12.28 53.04
C LYS A 3 -9.82 11.25 51.91
N ILE A 4 -10.83 10.39 51.72
CA ILE A 4 -10.84 9.33 50.70
C ILE A 4 -11.87 9.64 49.58
N ILE A 5 -12.63 10.74 49.66
CA ILE A 5 -13.80 10.94 48.77
C ILE A 5 -13.58 11.98 47.66
N PHE A 6 -12.51 12.79 47.67
CA PHE A 6 -12.43 13.95 46.75
C PHE A 6 -11.47 13.84 45.55
N ASN A 7 -10.79 12.71 45.35
CA ASN A 7 -9.97 12.49 44.14
C ASN A 7 -10.53 11.40 43.21
N ILE A 8 -11.76 10.95 43.48
CA ILE A 8 -12.51 10.06 42.56
C ILE A 8 -13.27 10.88 41.50
N LEU A 9 -13.32 12.22 41.63
CA LEU A 9 -13.99 13.12 40.69
C LEU A 9 -13.04 13.84 39.71
N LEU A 10 -11.82 13.31 39.53
CA LEU A 10 -11.03 13.57 38.31
C LEU A 10 -11.18 12.39 37.33
N PHE A 11 -12.34 11.72 37.38
CA PHE A 11 -12.90 10.87 36.36
C PHE A 11 -13.63 11.69 35.28
N ALA A 12 -13.21 12.94 35.07
CA ALA A 12 -13.36 13.60 33.78
C ALA A 12 -12.30 13.04 32.82
N LEU A 13 -12.32 11.71 32.65
CA LEU A 13 -12.10 11.13 31.34
C LEU A 13 -13.21 11.72 30.47
N VAL A 14 -12.97 12.93 29.96
CA VAL A 14 -13.46 13.28 28.65
C VAL A 14 -12.71 12.32 27.74
N SER A 15 -13.24 11.10 27.62
CA SER A 15 -13.09 10.30 26.43
C SER A 15 -13.60 11.18 25.31
N LEU A 16 -12.70 12.00 24.76
CA LEU A 16 -12.70 12.37 23.36
C LEU A 16 -12.73 11.02 22.64
N SER A 17 -13.92 10.47 22.47
CA SER A 17 -14.18 9.56 21.38
C SER A 17 -13.78 10.36 20.16
N ALA A 18 -12.55 10.15 19.68
CA ALA A 18 -12.22 10.41 18.30
C ALA A 18 -13.26 9.59 17.53
N HIS A 19 -14.30 10.30 17.07
CA HIS A 19 -15.34 9.68 16.30
C HIS A 19 -14.70 9.35 14.96
N ALA A 20 -14.60 8.06 14.65
CA ALA A 20 -14.23 7.62 13.32
C ALA A 20 -15.17 8.28 12.31
N GLU A 21 -14.61 9.00 11.35
CA GLU A 21 -15.37 9.65 10.29
C GLU A 21 -15.07 9.01 8.93
N ASP A 22 -16.12 8.84 8.13
CA ASP A 22 -16.03 8.36 6.76
C ASP A 22 -16.13 9.56 5.80
N TYR A 23 -15.11 9.74 4.97
CA TYR A 23 -15.01 10.77 3.96
C TYR A 23 -15.11 10.16 2.57
N TYR A 24 -15.79 10.83 1.66
CA TYR A 24 -16.05 10.38 0.31
C TYR A 24 -15.58 11.44 -0.67
N PHE A 25 -14.75 11.04 -1.63
CA PHE A 25 -14.35 11.87 -2.75
C PHE A 25 -15.19 11.52 -3.97
N LEU A 26 -15.88 12.51 -4.51
CA LEU A 26 -16.62 12.45 -5.77
C LEU A 26 -16.39 13.76 -6.53
N ALA A 27 -15.61 13.70 -7.61
CA ALA A 27 -15.30 14.85 -8.43
C ALA A 27 -16.58 15.43 -9.05
N SER A 28 -16.82 16.72 -8.83
CA SER A 28 -17.98 17.45 -9.36
C SER A 28 -17.60 18.48 -10.43
N GLU A 29 -16.40 19.06 -10.32
CA GLU A 29 -15.92 20.13 -11.23
C GLU A 29 -14.50 19.85 -11.73
N ASP A 30 -13.55 19.70 -10.79
CA ASP A 30 -12.18 19.26 -11.06
C ASP A 30 -11.87 17.96 -10.33
N TYR A 31 -10.79 17.29 -10.72
CA TYR A 31 -10.38 16.02 -10.12
C TYR A 31 -9.37 16.23 -8.97
N PHE A 32 -9.20 17.46 -8.47
CA PHE A 32 -8.16 17.73 -7.46
C PHE A 32 -8.57 17.24 -6.08
N TYR A 33 -7.68 16.49 -5.43
CA TYR A 33 -7.88 15.95 -4.09
C TYR A 33 -8.07 17.06 -3.05
N GLU A 34 -7.43 18.21 -3.21
CA GLU A 34 -7.52 19.35 -2.29
C GLU A 34 -8.77 20.22 -2.47
N ASN A 35 -9.56 20.03 -3.54
CA ASN A 35 -10.75 20.84 -3.77
C ASN A 35 -11.87 20.43 -2.79
N PRO A 36 -12.26 21.29 -1.83
CA PRO A 36 -13.26 20.93 -0.82
C PRO A 36 -14.64 20.62 -1.40
N ALA A 37 -14.96 21.10 -2.60
CA ALA A 37 -16.24 20.83 -3.27
C ALA A 37 -16.43 19.36 -3.67
N ASN A 38 -15.34 18.60 -3.78
CA ASN A 38 -15.36 17.18 -4.16
C ASN A 38 -15.54 16.24 -2.95
N TRP A 39 -15.64 16.79 -1.73
CA TRP A 39 -15.65 16.00 -0.50
C TRP A 39 -16.98 16.05 0.23
N PHE A 40 -17.34 14.91 0.80
CA PHE A 40 -18.41 14.79 1.78
C PHE A 40 -17.94 13.92 2.97
N PRO A 41 -18.21 14.28 4.24
CA PRO A 41 -18.90 15.49 4.68
C PRO A 41 -18.05 16.75 4.58
N SER A 42 -16.72 16.63 4.64
CA SER A 42 -15.78 17.73 4.38
C SER A 42 -14.41 17.19 3.97
N TYR A 43 -13.53 18.05 3.46
CA TYR A 43 -12.17 17.67 3.08
C TYR A 43 -11.37 17.13 4.28
N PRO A 44 -10.87 15.88 4.25
CA PRO A 44 -10.16 15.28 5.39
C PRO A 44 -8.72 15.78 5.58
N GLY A 45 -8.23 16.66 4.69
CA GLY A 45 -6.81 17.01 4.67
C GLY A 45 -5.95 15.95 3.99
N THR A 46 -4.63 16.06 4.12
CA THR A 46 -3.64 15.16 3.48
C THR A 46 -3.12 14.06 4.42
N GLU A 47 -3.68 13.97 5.63
CA GLU A 47 -3.33 12.97 6.62
C GLU A 47 -4.60 12.37 7.22
N ILE A 48 -4.93 11.15 6.80
CA ILE A 48 -6.10 10.43 7.29
C ILE A 48 -5.78 9.91 8.68
N ALA A 49 -6.50 10.38 9.69
CA ALA A 49 -6.24 10.03 11.08
C ALA A 49 -6.60 8.57 11.37
N ALA A 50 -6.04 8.02 12.45
CA ALA A 50 -6.39 6.68 12.89
C ALA A 50 -7.86 6.63 13.32
N GLY A 51 -8.60 5.65 12.81
CA GLY A 51 -10.05 5.52 13.01
C GLY A 51 -10.86 6.00 11.81
N ASP A 52 -10.37 6.97 11.05
CA ASP A 52 -11.07 7.53 9.90
C ASP A 52 -10.91 6.68 8.65
N GLN A 53 -11.81 6.90 7.68
CA GLN A 53 -11.78 6.28 6.37
C GLN A 53 -11.97 7.31 5.25
N VAL A 54 -11.17 7.21 4.20
CA VAL A 54 -11.39 7.92 2.93
C VAL A 54 -11.79 6.93 1.85
N VAL A 55 -12.86 7.22 1.12
CA VAL A 55 -13.33 6.44 -0.02
C VAL A 55 -13.27 7.28 -1.28
N ILE A 56 -12.43 6.88 -2.24
CA ILE A 56 -12.30 7.50 -3.55
C ILE A 56 -13.28 6.82 -4.51
N MET A 57 -14.32 7.54 -4.93
CA MET A 57 -15.42 7.00 -5.75
C MET A 57 -15.33 7.39 -7.24
N SER A 58 -14.46 8.32 -7.59
CA SER A 58 -14.20 8.78 -8.96
C SER A 58 -12.72 9.04 -9.17
N ASP A 59 -12.36 9.49 -10.37
CA ASP A 59 -11.00 9.91 -10.66
C ASP A 59 -10.55 11.03 -9.73
N VAL A 60 -9.35 10.91 -9.19
CA VAL A 60 -8.73 11.88 -8.30
C VAL A 60 -7.26 12.05 -8.64
N TYR A 61 -6.82 13.29 -8.57
CA TYR A 61 -5.45 13.71 -8.81
C TYR A 61 -4.95 14.52 -7.61
N PHE A 62 -3.77 14.17 -7.11
CA PHE A 62 -3.08 14.96 -6.09
C PHE A 62 -1.65 15.23 -6.54
N THR A 63 -1.11 16.40 -6.22
CA THR A 63 0.25 16.79 -6.66
C THR A 63 0.95 17.65 -5.62
N GLY A 64 2.27 17.48 -5.51
CA GLY A 64 3.12 18.36 -4.70
C GLY A 64 3.07 18.14 -3.18
N TYR A 65 2.42 17.08 -2.71
CA TYR A 65 2.41 16.70 -1.29
C TYR A 65 2.29 15.19 -1.10
N ASP A 66 2.67 14.73 0.09
CA ASP A 66 2.47 13.35 0.52
C ASP A 66 1.07 13.16 1.10
N LEU A 67 0.40 12.09 0.69
CA LEU A 67 -0.86 11.66 1.28
C LEU A 67 -0.58 10.54 2.27
N LYS A 68 -0.82 10.81 3.56
CA LYS A 68 -0.52 9.88 4.64
C LYS A 68 -1.78 9.17 5.12
N ILE A 69 -1.68 7.86 5.30
CA ILE A 69 -2.78 7.00 5.68
C ILE A 69 -2.45 6.38 7.04
N ASN A 70 -2.96 6.98 8.13
CA ASN A 70 -2.95 6.36 9.46
C ASN A 70 -4.25 5.59 9.75
N GLY A 71 -5.35 5.99 9.12
CA GLY A 71 -6.63 5.29 9.10
C GLY A 71 -6.76 4.37 7.89
N LYS A 72 -7.89 4.44 7.20
CA LYS A 72 -8.18 3.62 6.02
C LYS A 72 -8.36 4.47 4.78
N MET A 73 -7.90 3.98 3.65
CA MET A 73 -8.21 4.53 2.34
C MET A 73 -8.70 3.41 1.43
N LYS A 74 -9.79 3.65 0.72
CA LYS A 74 -10.32 2.75 -0.29
C LYS A 74 -10.43 3.44 -1.65
N VAL A 75 -9.84 2.87 -2.69
CA VAL A 75 -10.06 3.29 -4.08
C VAL A 75 -11.06 2.32 -4.70
N MET A 76 -12.25 2.82 -5.05
CA MET A 76 -13.35 1.98 -5.54
C MET A 76 -13.11 1.48 -6.96
N LEU A 77 -13.77 0.37 -7.31
CA LEU A 77 -13.83 -0.11 -8.69
C LEU A 77 -14.36 1.00 -9.62
N GLY A 78 -13.64 1.24 -10.71
CA GLY A 78 -13.97 2.30 -11.68
C GLY A 78 -13.41 3.69 -11.32
N ALA A 79 -12.86 3.87 -10.12
CA ALA A 79 -12.14 5.08 -9.76
C ALA A 79 -10.65 4.97 -10.10
N LYS A 80 -10.04 6.11 -10.45
CA LYS A 80 -8.59 6.23 -10.67
C LYS A 80 -7.97 7.24 -9.73
N MET A 81 -7.00 6.83 -8.93
CA MET A 81 -6.16 7.75 -8.16
C MET A 81 -4.81 7.94 -8.85
N SER A 82 -4.40 9.18 -9.06
CA SER A 82 -3.13 9.48 -9.71
C SER A 82 -2.34 10.61 -9.07
N SER A 83 -1.00 10.50 -9.16
CA SER A 83 -0.10 11.57 -8.76
C SER A 83 1.20 11.56 -9.55
N ALA A 84 1.60 12.74 -10.02
CA ALA A 84 2.87 12.93 -10.73
C ALA A 84 4.06 13.09 -9.77
N GLN A 85 3.85 13.67 -8.59
CA GLN A 85 4.94 14.09 -7.68
C GLN A 85 4.69 13.74 -6.21
N GLY A 86 3.43 13.57 -5.80
CA GLY A 86 3.09 13.21 -4.43
C GLY A 86 3.34 11.72 -4.18
N ASN A 87 3.71 11.40 -2.94
CA ASN A 87 3.88 10.03 -2.50
C ASN A 87 2.67 9.58 -1.69
N LEU A 88 2.33 8.29 -1.75
CA LEU A 88 1.43 7.67 -0.78
C LEU A 88 2.26 7.08 0.37
N ILE A 89 1.89 7.41 1.60
CA ILE A 89 2.56 6.89 2.79
C ILE A 89 1.55 6.15 3.65
N ILE A 90 1.60 4.82 3.61
CA ILE A 90 0.77 3.95 4.46
C ILE A 90 1.52 3.77 5.78
N ARG A 91 1.03 4.39 6.85
CA ARG A 91 1.69 4.34 8.15
C ARG A 91 1.35 3.01 8.86
N LYS A 92 2.11 2.72 9.91
CA LYS A 92 1.83 1.54 10.75
C LYS A 92 0.41 1.62 11.31
N GLY A 93 -0.38 0.56 11.07
CA GLY A 93 -1.79 0.50 11.44
C GLY A 93 -2.74 1.09 10.39
N GLY A 94 -2.23 1.82 9.40
CA GLY A 94 -3.00 2.30 8.26
C GLY A 94 -3.21 1.22 7.21
N GLU A 95 -4.28 1.37 6.44
CA GLU A 95 -4.71 0.41 5.42
C GLU A 95 -5.07 1.13 4.12
N LEU A 96 -4.52 0.67 2.99
CA LEU A 96 -4.94 1.06 1.65
C LEU A 96 -5.54 -0.14 0.92
N ASP A 97 -6.81 -0.02 0.53
CA ASP A 97 -7.54 -1.03 -0.21
C ASP A 97 -7.83 -0.51 -1.63
N ASN A 98 -7.22 -1.13 -2.64
CA ASN A 98 -7.36 -0.75 -4.04
C ASN A 98 -8.25 -1.74 -4.79
N GLU A 99 -9.41 -1.29 -5.25
CA GLU A 99 -10.30 -2.01 -6.16
C GLU A 99 -10.34 -1.37 -7.57
N GLY A 100 -9.69 -0.20 -7.74
CA GLY A 100 -9.68 0.58 -8.97
C GLY A 100 -8.30 0.64 -9.63
N GLU A 101 -7.93 1.83 -10.12
CA GLU A 101 -6.61 2.12 -10.67
C GLU A 101 -5.84 3.08 -9.77
N ILE A 102 -4.59 2.77 -9.45
CA ILE A 102 -3.67 3.69 -8.78
C ILE A 102 -2.43 3.87 -9.65
N LEU A 103 -2.12 5.11 -10.00
CA LEU A 103 -0.93 5.52 -10.74
C LEU A 103 -0.16 6.60 -9.98
N VAL A 104 0.86 6.22 -9.22
CA VAL A 104 1.58 7.17 -8.34
C VAL A 104 3.09 7.07 -8.49
N ASN A 105 3.80 8.12 -8.11
CA ASN A 105 5.26 8.11 -8.19
C ASN A 105 5.88 7.15 -7.16
N GLN A 106 5.51 7.28 -5.88
CA GLN A 106 6.07 6.42 -4.85
C GLN A 106 5.01 5.99 -3.85
N VAL A 107 5.18 4.75 -3.36
CA VAL A 107 4.50 4.28 -2.15
C VAL A 107 5.52 3.86 -1.11
N ASP A 108 5.40 4.43 0.08
CA ASP A 108 6.09 4.00 1.29
C ASP A 108 5.08 3.29 2.19
N ASN A 109 5.24 1.98 2.36
CA ASN A 109 4.31 1.13 3.09
C ASN A 109 4.94 0.59 4.37
N SER A 110 4.43 1.05 5.52
CA SER A 110 4.67 0.51 6.85
C SER A 110 3.42 -0.14 7.47
N GLY A 111 2.30 -0.20 6.73
CA GLY A 111 1.02 -0.73 7.15
C GLY A 111 0.53 -1.85 6.23
N THR A 112 -0.74 -1.81 5.86
CA THR A 112 -1.38 -2.83 5.00
C THR A 112 -1.75 -2.25 3.65
N PHE A 113 -1.33 -2.92 2.57
CA PHE A 113 -1.75 -2.62 1.21
C PHE A 113 -2.43 -3.84 0.57
N ASN A 114 -3.67 -3.66 0.17
CA ASN A 114 -4.48 -4.69 -0.48
C ASN A 114 -4.80 -4.25 -1.91
N ASN A 115 -4.11 -4.83 -2.89
CA ASN A 115 -4.49 -4.69 -4.30
C ASN A 115 -5.50 -5.80 -4.63
N ARG A 116 -6.78 -5.45 -4.73
CA ARG A 116 -7.91 -6.39 -4.83
C ARG A 116 -8.17 -6.84 -6.27
N ILE A 117 -9.12 -7.75 -6.42
CA ILE A 117 -9.45 -8.40 -7.69
C ILE A 117 -9.70 -7.36 -8.78
N SER A 118 -9.06 -7.56 -9.94
CA SER A 118 -9.13 -6.67 -11.12
C SER A 118 -8.52 -5.27 -10.94
N ALA A 119 -7.95 -4.96 -9.77
CA ALA A 119 -7.33 -3.68 -9.52
C ALA A 119 -5.99 -3.55 -10.25
N ASN A 120 -5.70 -2.35 -10.74
CA ASN A 120 -4.44 -2.01 -11.39
C ASN A 120 -3.65 -1.07 -10.49
N PHE A 121 -2.47 -1.52 -10.05
CA PHE A 121 -1.54 -0.71 -9.28
C PHE A 121 -0.27 -0.51 -10.08
N HIS A 122 0.02 0.75 -10.41
CA HIS A 122 1.19 1.16 -11.14
C HIS A 122 1.93 2.24 -10.35
N VAL A 123 3.15 1.91 -9.94
CA VAL A 123 3.98 2.82 -9.16
C VAL A 123 5.38 2.93 -9.75
N ASN A 124 6.03 4.09 -9.64
CA ASN A 124 7.43 4.18 -10.04
C ASN A 124 8.34 3.48 -9.01
N SER A 125 8.18 3.74 -7.71
CA SER A 125 8.91 3.00 -6.65
C SER A 125 8.00 2.55 -5.49
N TYR A 126 8.15 1.30 -5.06
CA TYR A 126 7.45 0.72 -3.93
C TYR A 126 8.43 0.27 -2.84
N TYR A 127 8.21 0.74 -1.61
CA TYR A 127 9.00 0.38 -0.45
C TYR A 127 8.09 -0.20 0.63
N ALA A 128 8.13 -1.52 0.83
CA ALA A 128 7.51 -2.16 2.00
C ALA A 128 8.54 -2.28 3.12
N HIS A 129 8.25 -1.70 4.27
CA HIS A 129 9.09 -1.75 5.47
C HIS A 129 8.84 -2.99 6.32
N SER A 130 9.68 -3.19 7.33
CA SER A 130 9.51 -4.27 8.30
C SER A 130 8.14 -4.20 8.97
N GLY A 131 7.42 -5.32 8.96
CA GLY A 131 6.06 -5.45 9.49
C GLY A 131 4.94 -5.03 8.52
N ALA A 132 5.27 -4.44 7.36
CA ALA A 132 4.29 -4.13 6.34
C ALA A 132 3.70 -5.41 5.72
N GLN A 133 2.43 -5.32 5.29
CA GLN A 133 1.71 -6.39 4.61
C GLN A 133 1.25 -5.90 3.25
N THR A 134 1.53 -6.69 2.21
CA THR A 134 1.11 -6.41 0.84
C THR A 134 0.46 -7.64 0.25
N SER A 135 -0.74 -7.50 -0.27
CA SER A 135 -1.47 -8.58 -0.94
C SER A 135 -1.86 -8.13 -2.34
N ASN A 136 -1.35 -8.81 -3.36
CA ASN A 136 -1.77 -8.64 -4.75
C ASN A 136 -2.70 -9.78 -5.15
N SER A 137 -4.00 -9.51 -5.16
CA SER A 137 -5.07 -10.52 -5.27
C SER A 137 -5.16 -11.15 -6.66
N LEU A 138 -5.97 -12.21 -6.79
CA LEU A 138 -6.28 -12.85 -8.08
C LEU A 138 -6.79 -11.82 -9.10
N ASN A 139 -6.31 -11.90 -10.34
CA ASN A 139 -6.61 -10.98 -11.45
C ASN A 139 -6.19 -9.51 -11.22
N ALA A 140 -5.50 -9.20 -10.13
CA ALA A 140 -4.95 -7.89 -9.88
C ALA A 140 -3.57 -7.76 -10.56
N ARG A 141 -3.19 -6.53 -10.91
CA ARG A 141 -1.88 -6.25 -11.50
C ARG A 141 -1.10 -5.28 -10.62
N PHE A 142 0.10 -5.69 -10.21
CA PHE A 142 1.04 -4.87 -9.44
C PHE A 142 2.27 -4.60 -10.28
N ILE A 143 2.53 -3.33 -10.61
CA ILE A 143 3.62 -2.93 -11.50
C ILE A 143 4.48 -1.89 -10.79
N THR A 144 5.77 -2.17 -10.71
CA THR A 144 6.78 -1.16 -10.36
C THR A 144 7.65 -0.86 -11.57
N ILE A 145 7.84 0.42 -11.91
CA ILE A 145 8.71 0.81 -13.03
C ILE A 145 10.19 0.72 -12.63
N TYR A 146 10.52 1.28 -11.46
CA TYR A 146 11.90 1.47 -11.04
C TYR A 146 12.30 0.49 -9.94
N LYS A 147 11.65 0.57 -8.78
CA LYS A 147 12.05 -0.19 -7.59
C LYS A 147 10.88 -0.90 -6.93
N LEU A 148 11.08 -2.17 -6.60
CA LEU A 148 10.29 -2.92 -5.62
C LEU A 148 11.25 -3.39 -4.52
N VAL A 149 11.19 -2.76 -3.35
CA VAL A 149 11.94 -3.18 -2.16
C VAL A 149 10.95 -3.75 -1.14
N ASN A 150 11.07 -5.05 -0.86
CA ASN A 150 10.23 -5.75 0.11
C ASN A 150 11.04 -6.11 1.36
N ALA A 151 10.80 -5.40 2.46
CA ALA A 151 11.24 -5.76 3.81
C ALA A 151 10.08 -6.22 4.71
N GLY A 152 8.88 -6.42 4.15
CA GLY A 152 7.69 -6.92 4.84
C GLY A 152 7.24 -8.29 4.36
N ARG A 153 5.93 -8.53 4.40
CA ARG A 153 5.29 -9.69 3.78
C ARG A 153 4.61 -9.26 2.49
N PHE A 154 4.93 -9.93 1.39
CA PHE A 154 4.28 -9.74 0.09
C PHE A 154 3.66 -11.07 -0.35
N ASP A 155 2.35 -11.12 -0.49
CA ASP A 155 1.63 -12.27 -1.04
C ASP A 155 1.14 -11.93 -2.47
N ASN A 156 1.72 -12.57 -3.47
CA ASN A 156 1.35 -12.41 -4.88
C ASN A 156 0.47 -13.58 -5.34
N TYR A 157 -0.79 -13.27 -5.66
CA TYR A 157 -1.77 -14.21 -6.21
C TYR A 157 -2.03 -14.00 -7.70
N SER A 158 -1.41 -13.01 -8.35
CA SER A 158 -1.61 -12.73 -9.78
C SER A 158 -0.34 -12.16 -10.42
N GLN A 159 -0.42 -11.09 -11.22
CA GLN A 159 0.73 -10.55 -11.93
C GLN A 159 1.44 -9.49 -11.09
N CYS A 160 2.72 -9.73 -10.77
CA CYS A 160 3.64 -8.76 -10.22
C CYS A 160 4.76 -8.50 -11.23
N VAL A 161 4.99 -7.24 -11.61
CA VAL A 161 6.08 -6.82 -12.49
C VAL A 161 7.01 -5.91 -11.71
N ALA A 162 8.25 -6.35 -11.53
CA ALA A 162 9.33 -5.55 -10.98
C ALA A 162 10.24 -5.08 -12.11
N GLY A 163 10.24 -3.77 -12.39
CA GLY A 163 10.97 -3.21 -13.51
C GLY A 163 12.49 -3.27 -13.32
N ARG A 164 13.11 -2.17 -12.88
CA ARG A 164 14.59 -2.07 -12.88
C ARG A 164 15.30 -2.73 -11.70
N HIS A 165 14.65 -2.83 -10.55
CA HIS A 165 15.25 -3.33 -9.32
C HIS A 165 14.21 -4.03 -8.46
N PHE A 166 14.43 -5.30 -8.20
CA PHE A 166 13.70 -6.11 -7.25
C PHE A 166 14.62 -6.47 -6.10
N GLU A 167 14.20 -6.14 -4.88
CA GLU A 167 14.94 -6.47 -3.68
C GLU A 167 14.04 -7.09 -2.64
N ASN A 168 14.35 -8.33 -2.25
CA ASN A 168 13.61 -9.04 -1.22
C ASN A 168 14.50 -9.26 0.02
N ARG A 169 14.12 -8.60 1.11
CA ARG A 169 14.77 -8.70 2.43
C ARG A 169 13.94 -9.49 3.44
N ALA A 170 12.69 -9.83 3.11
CA ALA A 170 11.76 -10.52 3.99
C ALA A 170 10.93 -11.56 3.22
N VAL A 171 9.63 -11.69 3.48
CA VAL A 171 8.82 -12.79 2.90
C VAL A 171 8.17 -12.34 1.59
N PHE A 172 8.47 -13.05 0.50
CA PHE A 172 7.75 -12.93 -0.76
C PHE A 172 7.13 -14.29 -1.10
N ASN A 173 5.81 -14.37 -1.08
CA ASN A 173 5.06 -15.57 -1.40
C ASN A 173 4.48 -15.44 -2.81
N GLN A 174 4.87 -16.35 -3.67
CA GLN A 174 4.33 -16.49 -5.01
C GLN A 174 3.39 -17.71 -5.03
N ILE A 175 2.09 -17.44 -5.13
CA ILE A 175 1.04 -18.45 -4.99
C ILE A 175 0.76 -19.13 -6.34
N LYS A 176 0.10 -20.29 -6.33
CA LYS A 176 -0.28 -21.08 -7.50
C LYS A 176 -0.91 -20.20 -8.60
N ASN A 177 -0.43 -20.36 -9.84
CA ASN A 177 -0.86 -19.59 -11.02
C ASN A 177 -0.53 -18.09 -11.01
N SER A 178 0.25 -17.60 -10.06
CA SER A 178 0.74 -16.21 -10.07
C SER A 178 2.03 -16.08 -10.88
N GLN A 179 2.27 -14.86 -11.36
CA GLN A 179 3.44 -14.52 -12.19
C GLN A 179 4.24 -13.40 -11.53
N LEU A 180 5.56 -13.58 -11.50
CA LEU A 180 6.52 -12.55 -11.16
C LEU A 180 7.41 -12.32 -12.37
N GLU A 181 7.36 -11.14 -12.95
CA GLU A 181 8.24 -10.71 -14.03
C GLU A 181 9.26 -9.71 -13.48
N ILE A 182 10.54 -9.95 -13.76
CA ILE A 182 11.62 -9.04 -13.32
C ILE A 182 12.47 -8.66 -14.52
N SER A 183 12.51 -7.37 -14.87
CA SER A 183 13.22 -6.90 -16.06
C SER A 183 14.65 -6.42 -15.78
N GLY A 184 15.03 -6.25 -14.52
CA GLY A 184 16.30 -5.62 -14.13
C GLY A 184 17.07 -6.39 -13.04
N GLU A 185 17.66 -5.65 -12.11
CA GLU A 185 18.48 -6.23 -11.04
C GLU A 185 17.60 -6.96 -10.00
N ILE A 186 18.06 -8.13 -9.57
CA ILE A 186 17.48 -8.92 -8.49
C ILE A 186 18.49 -8.99 -7.36
N VAL A 187 18.11 -8.49 -6.19
CA VAL A 187 18.89 -8.58 -4.96
C VAL A 187 18.12 -9.41 -3.94
N LEU A 188 18.64 -10.58 -3.61
CA LEU A 188 18.15 -11.39 -2.50
C LEU A 188 19.16 -11.25 -1.36
N GLU A 189 18.77 -10.60 -0.27
CA GLU A 189 19.65 -10.42 0.89
C GLU A 189 19.37 -11.46 1.97
N THR A 190 18.27 -11.30 2.69
CA THR A 190 17.87 -12.17 3.81
C THR A 190 16.44 -12.70 3.67
N GLY A 191 15.79 -12.38 2.55
CA GLY A 191 14.40 -12.69 2.34
C GLY A 191 14.15 -14.15 1.98
N THR A 192 13.00 -14.68 2.42
CA THR A 192 12.47 -15.95 1.95
C THR A 192 11.63 -15.71 0.71
N PHE A 193 11.88 -16.48 -0.35
CA PHE A 193 11.07 -16.53 -1.55
C PHE A 193 10.36 -17.88 -1.61
N ASN A 194 9.04 -17.89 -1.41
CA ASN A 194 8.24 -19.12 -1.44
C ASN A 194 7.48 -19.16 -2.76
N ALA A 195 7.89 -20.05 -3.67
CA ALA A 195 7.20 -20.29 -4.92
C ALA A 195 6.44 -21.62 -4.84
N SER A 196 5.18 -21.63 -5.28
CA SER A 196 4.47 -22.90 -5.51
C SER A 196 4.88 -23.53 -6.84
N ASP A 197 4.77 -24.86 -6.97
CA ASP A 197 5.14 -25.65 -8.16
C ASP A 197 4.53 -25.17 -9.50
N GLU A 198 3.43 -24.40 -9.46
CA GLU A 198 2.73 -23.87 -10.64
C GLU A 198 2.79 -22.33 -10.71
N SER A 199 3.77 -21.72 -10.06
CA SER A 199 4.06 -20.30 -10.22
C SER A 199 5.19 -20.08 -11.20
N ALA A 200 5.18 -18.94 -11.91
CA ALA A 200 6.19 -18.63 -12.91
C ALA A 200 7.01 -17.40 -12.50
N VAL A 201 8.32 -17.57 -12.38
CA VAL A 201 9.28 -16.45 -12.32
C VAL A 201 9.85 -16.25 -13.71
N MET A 202 9.55 -15.11 -14.32
CA MET A 202 10.04 -14.73 -15.64
C MET A 202 11.15 -13.70 -15.48
N LEU A 203 12.36 -14.07 -15.90
CA LEU A 203 13.51 -13.17 -15.92
C LEU A 203 13.60 -12.52 -17.30
N GLY A 204 13.61 -11.19 -17.33
CA GLY A 204 13.88 -10.43 -18.55
C GLY A 204 15.29 -10.73 -19.08
N ALA A 205 15.51 -10.48 -20.38
CA ALA A 205 16.78 -10.76 -21.04
C ALA A 205 18.00 -10.06 -20.41
N GLU A 206 17.76 -8.97 -19.66
CA GLU A 206 18.80 -8.19 -18.98
C GLU A 206 18.87 -8.44 -17.47
N ALA A 207 18.10 -9.40 -16.95
CA ALA A 207 18.03 -9.64 -15.51
C ALA A 207 19.38 -10.11 -14.95
N LYS A 208 19.79 -9.52 -13.83
CA LYS A 208 21.01 -9.90 -13.10
C LYS A 208 20.63 -10.32 -11.69
N VAL A 209 21.11 -11.49 -11.26
CA VAL A 209 20.83 -12.03 -9.93
C VAL A 209 22.05 -11.85 -9.03
N ALA A 210 21.88 -11.13 -7.92
CA ALA A 210 22.84 -11.00 -6.85
C ALA A 210 22.28 -11.66 -5.57
N LEU A 211 22.92 -12.75 -5.16
CA LEU A 211 22.65 -13.43 -3.89
C LEU A 211 23.63 -12.88 -2.84
N ARG A 212 23.12 -12.21 -1.81
CA ARG A 212 23.94 -11.63 -0.72
C ARG A 212 23.53 -12.17 0.64
N GLY A 213 24.15 -13.24 1.13
CA GLY A 213 23.82 -13.86 2.41
C GLY A 213 23.82 -15.40 2.36
N ASP A 214 23.52 -16.05 3.50
CA ASP A 214 23.27 -17.48 3.54
C ASP A 214 21.86 -17.78 3.02
N HIS A 215 21.78 -18.05 1.72
CA HIS A 215 20.53 -18.35 1.04
C HIS A 215 20.21 -19.83 1.18
N GLY A 216 19.31 -20.17 2.10
CA GLY A 216 18.57 -21.41 1.96
C GLY A 216 17.51 -21.23 0.88
N LEU A 217 17.84 -21.45 -0.41
CA LEU A 217 16.95 -21.98 -1.47
C LEU A 217 17.39 -21.59 -2.90
N PHE A 218 17.64 -22.61 -3.72
CA PHE A 218 16.78 -22.97 -4.85
C PHE A 218 16.63 -24.51 -4.73
N ARG A 219 15.42 -25.04 -4.55
CA ARG A 219 15.16 -26.45 -4.91
C ARG A 219 14.46 -26.38 -6.25
N GLU A 220 15.12 -26.95 -7.26
CA GLU A 220 14.54 -27.19 -8.59
C GLU A 220 13.23 -27.99 -8.49
#